data_AF-A0A838JAJ3-F1
#
_entry.id   AF-A0A838JAJ3-F1
#
_cell.length_a   1.000
_cell.length_b   1.000
_cell.length_c   1.000
_cell.angle_alpha   90.00
_cell.angle_beta   90.00
_cell.angle_gamma   90.00
#
_symmetry.space_group_name_H-M   'P 1'
#
loop_
_entity.id
_entity.type
_entity.pdbx_description
1 polymer ?
#
loop_
_entity_poly.entity_id
_entity_poly.type
_entity_poly.pdbx_seq_one_letter_code
_entity_poly.pdbx_strand_id
1 'polypeptide(L)'
;MFNARSLNAVNNAKFSQHFVRPLYGSYCFSNIPQTILFLLTGQGQSALPRDVFGPLPTSYKNVLMIFIDAFGWRFFARYGEKYPLLKTILTVGMVSKMTSQFPSTTAAHVTCINTGLNVGQSGVYEWHYYEPIVDRIITPLFFSYAEDMSRDTLKEADIPAEQFFPRQTLYQALQAHGVPSHVFQHQSYTPSTPSGRFFQGASIH
;
A
#
# COMPACT_ATOMS: atom_id res chain seq x y z
N MET A 1 5.02 20.11 9.06
CA MET A 1 4.96 20.00 10.53
C MET A 1 4.85 18.53 10.91
N PHE A 2 5.28 18.15 12.11
CA PHE A 2 5.02 16.80 12.64
C PHE A 2 3.61 16.70 13.22
N ASN A 3 2.94 15.59 12.94
CA ASN A 3 1.70 15.23 13.60
C ASN A 3 1.99 14.59 14.97
N ALA A 4 1.87 15.39 16.03
CA ALA A 4 2.10 14.93 17.40
C ALA A 4 1.14 13.80 17.83
N ARG A 5 -0.12 13.80 17.33
CA ARG A 5 -1.10 12.76 17.67
C ARG A 5 -0.70 11.42 17.09
N SER A 6 -0.29 11.38 15.82
CA SER A 6 0.14 10.14 15.18
C SER A 6 1.43 9.60 15.81
N LEU A 7 2.37 10.48 16.17
CA LEU A 7 3.58 10.11 16.91
C LEU A 7 3.26 9.43 18.24
N ASN A 8 2.39 10.04 19.04
CA ASN A 8 1.97 9.51 20.33
C ASN A 8 1.22 8.18 20.17
N ALA A 9 0.26 8.11 19.24
CA ALA A 9 -0.51 6.90 18.98
C ALA A 9 0.40 5.72 18.58
N VAL A 10 1.32 5.92 17.63
CA VAL A 10 2.23 4.85 17.18
C VAL A 10 3.23 4.46 18.27
N ASN A 11 3.72 5.42 19.08
CA ASN A 11 4.61 5.10 20.18
C ASN A 11 3.92 4.32 21.30
N ASN A 12 2.63 4.60 21.56
CA ASN A 12 1.79 3.88 22.53
C ASN A 12 1.31 2.52 22.02
N ALA A 13 1.39 2.26 20.71
CA ALA A 13 1.05 0.97 20.11
C ALA A 13 2.11 -0.11 20.35
N LYS A 14 3.24 0.21 20.99
CA LYS A 14 4.25 -0.77 21.40
C LYS A 14 3.64 -1.77 22.38
N PHE A 15 3.61 -3.02 21.97
CA PHE A 15 3.13 -4.13 22.80
C PHE A 15 4.25 -4.76 23.63
N SER A 16 5.48 -4.77 23.09
CA SER A 16 6.67 -5.23 23.79
C SER A 16 7.91 -4.48 23.27
N GLN A 17 9.11 -4.87 23.73
CA GLN A 17 10.36 -4.29 23.24
C GLN A 17 10.53 -4.43 21.72
N HIS A 18 9.97 -5.47 21.12
CA HIS A 18 10.16 -5.80 19.71
C HIS A 18 8.88 -5.69 18.86
N PHE A 19 7.70 -5.66 19.47
CA PHE A 19 6.43 -5.69 18.75
C PHE A 19 5.63 -4.40 18.89
N VAL A 20 5.08 -3.94 17.76
CA VAL A 20 4.14 -2.83 17.65
C VAL A 20 2.84 -3.38 17.08
N ARG A 21 1.72 -3.12 17.74
CA ARG A 21 0.39 -3.50 17.23
C ARG A 21 0.04 -2.62 16.04
N PRO A 22 -0.34 -3.19 14.88
CA PRO A 22 -0.87 -2.40 13.77
C PRO A 22 -2.13 -1.63 14.20
N LEU A 23 -2.14 -0.34 13.94
CA LEU A 23 -3.25 0.55 14.26
C LEU A 23 -4.30 0.55 13.14
N TYR A 24 -4.87 -0.61 12.80
CA TYR A 24 -5.83 -0.74 11.68
C TYR A 24 -7.00 0.25 11.74
N GLY A 25 -7.45 0.64 12.94
CA GLY A 25 -8.51 1.64 13.11
C GLY A 25 -8.07 3.11 13.08
N SER A 26 -6.78 3.41 12.87
CA SER A 26 -6.27 4.79 12.81
C SER A 26 -5.03 4.93 11.91
N TYR A 27 -3.84 5.14 12.47
CA TYR A 27 -2.62 5.43 11.73
C TYR A 27 -1.95 4.16 11.19
N CYS A 28 -2.61 3.44 10.29
CA CYS A 28 -2.06 2.28 9.59
C CYS A 28 -1.98 2.50 8.09
N PHE A 29 -0.95 1.93 7.45
CA PHE A 29 -0.77 1.96 6.00
C PHE A 29 -2.01 1.47 5.24
N SER A 30 -2.76 0.50 5.79
CA SER A 30 -3.97 -0.05 5.16
C SER A 30 -5.08 0.98 4.95
N ASN A 31 -5.02 2.12 5.65
CA ASN A 31 -6.03 3.18 5.54
C ASN A 31 -5.72 4.19 4.42
N ILE A 32 -4.57 4.09 3.76
CA ILE A 32 -4.16 5.00 2.68
C ILE A 32 -5.12 4.93 1.47
N PRO A 33 -5.47 3.74 0.92
CA PRO A 33 -6.34 3.66 -0.27
C PRO A 33 -7.70 4.32 -0.09
N GLN A 34 -8.40 4.02 1.01
CA GLN A 34 -9.70 4.62 1.32
C GLN A 34 -9.57 6.14 1.54
N THR A 35 -8.44 6.59 2.09
CA THR A 35 -8.16 8.01 2.24
C THR A 35 -7.97 8.69 0.89
N ILE A 36 -7.26 8.08 -0.07
CA ILE A 36 -7.12 8.59 -1.44
C ILE A 36 -8.49 8.70 -2.12
N LEU A 37 -9.33 7.66 -2.01
CA LEU A 37 -10.69 7.68 -2.54
C LEU A 37 -11.50 8.85 -1.97
N PHE A 38 -11.47 9.04 -0.64
CA PHE A 38 -12.14 10.15 0.03
C PHE A 38 -11.63 11.52 -0.47
N LEU A 39 -10.32 11.70 -0.58
CA LEU A 39 -9.72 12.98 -1.02
C LEU A 39 -10.10 13.37 -2.45
N LEU A 40 -10.28 12.40 -3.34
CA LEU A 40 -10.59 12.62 -4.77
C LEU A 40 -12.09 12.72 -5.05
N THR A 41 -12.92 12.05 -4.26
CA THR A 41 -14.37 11.91 -4.56
C THR A 41 -15.28 12.61 -3.55
N GLY A 42 -14.77 12.90 -2.34
CA GLY A 42 -15.56 13.35 -1.20
C GLY A 42 -16.55 12.32 -0.65
N GLN A 43 -16.58 11.09 -1.19
CA GLN A 43 -17.50 10.03 -0.76
C GLN A 43 -16.99 9.33 0.50
N GLY A 44 -17.94 9.02 1.41
CA GLY A 44 -17.64 8.35 2.67
C GLY A 44 -16.81 9.21 3.64
N GLN A 45 -15.89 8.57 4.36
CA GLN A 45 -14.98 9.23 5.30
C GLN A 45 -13.54 8.77 5.06
N SER A 46 -12.59 9.64 5.38
CA SER A 46 -11.18 9.27 5.45
C SER A 46 -10.98 8.16 6.48
N ALA A 47 -10.29 7.08 6.10
CA ALA A 47 -9.91 6.03 7.03
C ALA A 47 -8.73 6.45 7.92
N LEU A 48 -7.83 7.31 7.42
CA LEU A 48 -6.84 7.97 8.27
C LEU A 48 -7.51 9.10 9.08
N PRO A 49 -7.10 9.31 10.36
CA PRO A 49 -7.61 10.40 11.18
C PRO A 49 -7.41 11.78 10.54
N ARG A 50 -8.36 12.70 10.69
CA ARG A 50 -8.31 14.03 10.05
C ARG A 50 -7.04 14.84 10.34
N ASP A 51 -6.42 14.63 11.49
CA ASP A 51 -5.18 15.33 11.86
C ASP A 51 -3.98 14.97 10.96
N VAL A 52 -4.04 13.91 10.14
CA VAL A 52 -3.01 13.63 9.13
C VAL A 52 -2.93 14.70 8.05
N PHE A 53 -3.99 15.48 7.85
CA PHE A 53 -4.02 16.61 6.91
C PHE A 53 -3.61 17.93 7.59
N GLY A 54 -3.77 18.04 8.91
CA GLY A 54 -3.55 19.28 9.64
C GLY A 54 -4.40 20.43 9.09
N PRO A 55 -3.80 21.57 8.70
CA PRO A 55 -4.53 22.69 8.10
C PRO A 55 -4.76 22.53 6.59
N LEU A 56 -4.27 21.45 5.96
CA LEU A 56 -4.38 21.26 4.52
C LEU A 56 -5.83 20.89 4.11
N PRO A 57 -6.24 21.18 2.86
CA PRO A 57 -7.52 20.74 2.32
C PRO A 57 -7.71 19.22 2.39
N THR A 58 -8.97 18.79 2.30
CA THR A 58 -9.36 17.37 2.24
C THR A 58 -10.11 17.03 0.96
N SER A 59 -10.04 17.91 -0.04
CA SER A 59 -10.59 17.72 -1.37
C SER A 59 -9.54 18.19 -2.38
N TYR A 60 -9.22 17.31 -3.34
CA TYR A 60 -8.19 17.56 -4.33
C TYR A 60 -8.65 17.12 -5.71
N LYS A 61 -8.27 17.87 -6.74
CA LYS A 61 -8.45 17.46 -8.14
C LYS A 61 -7.50 16.32 -8.53
N ASN A 62 -6.29 16.35 -7.99
CA ASN A 62 -5.23 15.37 -8.30
C ASN A 62 -4.55 14.94 -6.99
N VAL A 63 -4.26 13.65 -6.88
CA VAL A 63 -3.46 13.08 -5.78
C VAL A 63 -2.29 12.32 -6.40
N LEU A 64 -1.06 12.70 -6.03
CA LEU A 64 0.14 11.96 -6.37
C LEU A 64 0.54 11.11 -5.17
N MET A 65 0.55 9.79 -5.35
CA MET A 65 1.03 8.85 -4.35
C MET A 65 2.42 8.33 -4.74
N ILE A 66 3.40 8.52 -3.86
CA ILE A 66 4.74 7.97 -4.02
C ILE A 66 4.93 6.88 -2.97
N PHE A 67 5.05 5.64 -3.43
CA PHE A 67 5.30 4.49 -2.57
C PHE A 67 6.79 4.12 -2.61
N ILE A 68 7.48 4.33 -1.49
CA ILE A 68 8.91 4.02 -1.34
C ILE A 68 9.04 2.77 -0.46
N ASP A 69 9.47 1.66 -1.06
CA ASP A 69 9.66 0.41 -0.34
C ASP A 69 10.72 0.55 0.77
N ALA A 70 10.48 -0.12 1.90
CA ALA A 70 11.32 -0.13 3.09
C ALA A 70 11.69 1.24 3.69
N PHE A 71 11.02 2.34 3.31
CA PHE A 71 11.30 3.68 3.85
C PHE A 71 10.65 3.91 5.22
N GLY A 72 11.20 3.26 6.25
CA GLY A 72 10.73 3.36 7.62
C GLY A 72 11.01 4.71 8.29
N TRP A 73 10.26 5.01 9.36
CA TRP A 73 10.35 6.26 10.13
C TRP A 73 11.77 6.66 10.56
N ARG A 74 12.64 5.68 10.84
CA ARG A 74 14.04 5.92 11.22
C ARG A 74 14.82 6.74 10.19
N PHE A 75 14.52 6.56 8.90
CA PHE A 75 15.21 7.28 7.83
C PHE A 75 14.71 8.72 7.76
N PHE A 76 13.39 8.93 7.88
CA PHE A 76 12.83 10.27 7.94
C PHE A 76 13.34 11.04 9.17
N ALA A 77 13.38 10.41 10.34
CA ALA A 77 13.90 11.01 11.57
C ALA A 77 15.38 11.40 11.45
N ARG A 78 16.19 10.58 10.77
CA ARG A 78 17.63 10.85 10.59
C ARG A 78 17.92 11.89 9.52
N TYR A 79 17.10 11.96 8.47
CA TYR A 79 17.43 12.69 7.25
C TYR A 79 16.45 13.82 6.87
N GLY A 80 15.35 13.97 7.61
CA GLY A 80 14.26 14.89 7.29
C GLY A 80 14.71 16.33 7.12
N GLU A 81 15.63 16.80 7.96
CA GLU A 81 16.16 18.17 7.87
C GLU A 81 17.38 18.32 6.95
N LYS A 82 17.97 17.19 6.52
CA LYS A 82 19.21 17.16 5.73
C LYS A 82 18.94 17.30 4.23
N TYR A 83 17.97 16.58 3.71
CA TYR A 83 17.71 16.56 2.26
C TYR A 83 16.62 17.56 1.87
N PRO A 84 16.81 18.34 0.77
CA PRO A 84 15.89 19.42 0.39
C PRO A 84 14.43 18.99 0.28
N LEU A 85 14.14 17.84 -0.36
CA LEU A 85 12.77 17.36 -0.53
C LEU A 85 12.07 17.07 0.82
N LEU A 86 12.74 16.34 1.71
CA LEU A 86 12.17 15.99 3.02
C LEU A 86 11.99 17.23 3.89
N LYS A 87 12.92 18.18 3.81
CA LYS A 87 12.84 19.46 4.51
C LYS A 87 11.66 20.28 4.02
N THR A 88 11.41 20.33 2.72
CA THR A 88 10.21 20.97 2.15
C THR A 88 8.94 20.32 2.67
N ILE A 89 8.84 18.98 2.65
CA ILE A 89 7.68 18.25 3.20
C ILE A 89 7.47 18.60 4.69
N LEU A 90 8.55 18.70 5.47
CA LEU A 90 8.49 19.11 6.87
C LEU A 90 8.03 20.54 7.07
N THR A 91 8.42 21.47 6.20
CA THR A 91 8.09 22.89 6.37
C THR A 91 6.67 23.21 5.91
N VAL A 92 6.26 22.72 4.74
CA VAL A 92 4.98 23.12 4.12
C VAL A 92 3.89 22.04 4.17
N GLY A 93 4.24 20.80 4.53
CA GLY A 93 3.32 19.67 4.58
C GLY A 93 2.96 19.20 6.00
N MET A 94 2.30 18.05 6.07
CA MET A 94 2.06 17.32 7.32
C MET A 94 2.78 15.97 7.28
N VAL A 95 3.56 15.67 8.32
CA VAL A 95 4.30 14.41 8.46
C VAL A 95 3.70 13.60 9.60
N SER A 96 3.05 12.49 9.24
CA SER A 96 2.46 11.57 10.20
C SER A 96 3.23 10.25 10.23
N LYS A 97 3.63 9.82 11.43
CA LYS A 97 4.08 8.45 11.67
C LYS A 97 2.89 7.50 11.63
N MET A 98 3.05 6.36 10.96
CA MET A 98 2.05 5.30 10.85
C MET A 98 2.66 3.95 11.21
N THR A 99 1.82 3.00 11.61
CA THR A 99 2.20 1.58 11.66
C THR A 99 2.08 0.96 10.28
N SER A 100 2.93 -0.04 10.02
CA SER A 100 2.71 -1.01 8.95
C SER A 100 1.48 -1.88 9.26
N GLN A 101 1.08 -2.71 8.29
CA GLN A 101 0.20 -3.86 8.53
C GLN A 101 1.03 -5.02 9.13
N PHE A 102 0.37 -6.06 9.63
CA PHE A 102 1.04 -7.32 9.99
C PHE A 102 0.53 -8.47 9.12
N PRO A 103 1.43 -9.24 8.47
CA PRO A 103 2.87 -9.07 8.43
C PRO A 103 3.32 -7.84 7.61
N SER A 104 4.51 -7.31 7.93
CA SER A 104 5.05 -6.08 7.33
C SER A 104 5.84 -6.35 6.04
N THR A 105 5.22 -7.05 5.09
CA THR A 105 5.88 -7.58 3.88
C THR A 105 5.57 -6.71 2.66
N THR A 106 6.45 -6.73 1.67
CA THR A 106 6.22 -6.05 0.38
C THR A 106 4.95 -6.60 -0.29
N ALA A 107 4.72 -7.92 -0.26
CA ALA A 107 3.52 -8.55 -0.81
C ALA A 107 2.23 -7.96 -0.21
N ALA A 108 2.12 -7.90 1.13
CA ALA A 108 0.96 -7.35 1.81
C ALA A 108 0.74 -5.86 1.49
N HIS A 109 1.80 -5.06 1.41
CA HIS A 109 1.69 -3.61 1.20
C HIS A 109 1.42 -3.24 -0.25
N VAL A 110 2.08 -3.92 -1.20
CA VAL A 110 1.82 -3.75 -2.64
C VAL A 110 0.40 -4.18 -2.98
N THR A 111 -0.07 -5.32 -2.48
CA THR A 111 -1.46 -5.72 -2.74
C THR A 111 -2.44 -4.73 -2.09
N CYS A 112 -2.19 -4.30 -0.86
CA CYS A 112 -3.10 -3.39 -0.17
C CYS A 112 -3.23 -2.03 -0.86
N ILE A 113 -2.11 -1.41 -1.24
CA ILE A 113 -2.18 -0.07 -1.84
C ILE A 113 -2.94 -0.07 -3.17
N ASN A 114 -2.85 -1.16 -3.93
CA ASN A 114 -3.48 -1.29 -5.23
C ASN A 114 -4.93 -1.80 -5.16
N THR A 115 -5.31 -2.54 -4.12
CA THR A 115 -6.64 -3.17 -4.01
C THR A 115 -7.57 -2.48 -3.02
N GLY A 116 -7.02 -1.67 -2.12
CA GLY A 116 -7.75 -1.11 -0.98
C GLY A 116 -8.05 -2.12 0.13
N LEU A 117 -7.62 -3.37 -0.01
CA LEU A 117 -7.87 -4.43 0.96
C LEU A 117 -6.70 -4.55 1.93
N ASN A 118 -6.99 -4.66 3.22
CA ASN A 118 -5.96 -5.00 4.19
C ASN A 118 -5.53 -6.47 4.01
N VAL A 119 -4.41 -6.85 4.61
CA VAL A 119 -3.82 -8.19 4.48
C VAL A 119 -4.76 -9.34 4.87
N GLY A 120 -5.64 -9.16 5.87
CA GLY A 120 -6.61 -10.16 6.26
C GLY A 120 -7.76 -10.34 5.25
N GLN A 121 -7.99 -9.34 4.41
CA GLN A 121 -8.99 -9.36 3.33
C GLN A 121 -8.39 -9.79 1.99
N SER A 122 -7.13 -9.43 1.72
CA SER A 122 -6.50 -9.70 0.43
C SER A 122 -6.01 -11.14 0.27
N GLY A 123 -5.68 -11.82 1.37
CA GLY A 123 -5.09 -13.16 1.36
C GLY A 123 -3.63 -13.20 0.88
N VAL A 124 -3.06 -12.08 0.42
CA VAL A 124 -1.66 -11.98 0.00
C VAL A 124 -0.85 -11.38 1.14
N TYR A 125 -0.21 -12.23 1.95
CA TYR A 125 0.42 -11.82 3.21
C TYR A 125 1.94 -11.98 3.25
N GLU A 126 2.55 -12.88 2.49
CA GLU A 126 3.99 -13.12 2.57
C GLU A 126 4.63 -13.24 1.19
N TRP A 127 5.96 -13.08 1.15
CA TRP A 127 6.78 -13.30 -0.03
C TRP A 127 6.73 -14.74 -0.53
N HIS A 128 6.67 -15.71 0.39
CA HIS A 128 6.40 -17.11 0.09
C HIS A 128 5.29 -17.64 0.99
N TYR A 129 4.31 -18.32 0.43
CA TYR A 129 3.33 -19.05 1.23
C TYR A 129 2.79 -20.26 0.49
N TYR A 130 2.26 -21.21 1.24
CA TYR A 130 1.53 -22.36 0.70
C TYR A 130 0.18 -21.89 0.13
N GLU A 131 -0.05 -22.21 -1.13
CA GLU A 131 -1.29 -21.91 -1.86
C GLU A 131 -2.08 -23.22 -2.08
N PRO A 132 -3.19 -23.42 -1.35
CA PRO A 132 -4.02 -24.62 -1.47
C PRO A 132 -4.50 -24.92 -2.90
N ILE A 133 -4.71 -23.89 -3.73
CA ILE A 133 -5.23 -24.06 -5.09
C ILE A 133 -4.26 -24.86 -5.98
N VAL A 134 -2.95 -24.82 -5.69
CA VAL A 134 -1.91 -25.56 -6.42
C VAL A 134 -1.16 -26.57 -5.55
N ASP A 135 -1.54 -26.73 -4.28
CA ASP A 135 -0.88 -27.61 -3.30
C ASP A 135 0.66 -27.40 -3.23
N ARG A 136 1.11 -26.15 -3.38
CA ARG A 136 2.54 -25.81 -3.45
C ARG A 136 2.82 -24.46 -2.81
N ILE A 137 4.10 -24.21 -2.50
CA ILE A 137 4.55 -22.89 -2.05
C ILE A 137 4.77 -22.01 -3.27
N ILE A 138 4.23 -20.80 -3.22
CA ILE A 138 4.30 -19.83 -4.32
C ILE A 138 4.98 -18.54 -3.91
N THR A 139 5.48 -17.80 -4.91
CA THR A 139 5.90 -16.40 -4.81
C THR A 139 4.87 -15.52 -5.51
N PRO A 140 3.88 -14.95 -4.81
CA PRO A 140 2.73 -14.29 -5.44
C PRO A 140 3.13 -13.11 -6.32
N LEU A 141 4.09 -12.27 -5.89
CA LEU A 141 4.51 -11.10 -6.68
C LEU A 141 5.31 -11.46 -7.94
N PHE A 142 5.82 -12.70 -8.04
CA PHE A 142 6.42 -13.23 -9.25
C PHE A 142 5.47 -14.09 -10.05
N PHE A 143 4.31 -14.42 -9.48
CA PHE A 143 3.37 -15.40 -10.03
C PHE A 143 4.08 -16.71 -10.42
N SER A 144 4.93 -17.20 -9.52
CA SER A 144 5.76 -18.39 -9.73
C SER A 144 5.66 -19.35 -8.55
N TYR A 145 6.08 -20.61 -8.73
CA TYR A 145 6.39 -21.47 -7.60
C TYR A 145 7.62 -20.91 -6.86
N ALA A 146 7.73 -21.18 -5.55
CA ALA A 146 8.78 -20.58 -4.72
C ALA A 146 10.19 -21.08 -5.03
N GLU A 147 10.31 -22.27 -5.61
CA GLU A 147 11.59 -22.86 -6.04
C GLU A 147 12.08 -22.33 -7.41
N ASP A 148 11.20 -21.66 -8.16
CA ASP A 148 11.52 -21.16 -9.48
C ASP A 148 12.21 -19.79 -9.42
N MET A 149 13.25 -19.65 -10.23
CA MET A 149 13.98 -18.39 -10.40
C MET A 149 13.34 -17.48 -11.46
N SER A 150 12.45 -18.04 -12.29
CA SER A 150 11.70 -17.34 -13.33
C SER A 150 10.32 -16.89 -12.83
N ARG A 151 9.84 -15.79 -13.38
CA ARG A 151 8.47 -15.30 -13.15
C ARG A 151 7.47 -16.09 -13.97
N ASP A 152 6.20 -15.98 -13.57
CA ASP A 152 5.03 -16.49 -14.30
C ASP A 152 4.95 -18.02 -14.46
N THR A 153 5.75 -18.82 -13.75
CA THR A 153 5.69 -20.29 -13.82
C THR A 153 4.38 -20.87 -13.29
N LEU A 154 3.62 -20.14 -12.46
CA LEU A 154 2.27 -20.58 -12.05
C LEU A 154 1.28 -20.67 -13.20
N LYS A 155 1.58 -20.07 -14.36
CA LYS A 155 0.74 -20.24 -15.56
C LYS A 155 0.65 -21.70 -16.00
N GLU A 156 1.65 -22.52 -15.68
CA GLU A 156 1.67 -23.95 -15.99
C GLU A 156 0.57 -24.74 -15.26
N ALA A 157 0.04 -24.19 -14.16
CA ALA A 157 -1.10 -24.79 -13.45
C ALA A 157 -2.43 -24.67 -14.22
N ASP A 158 -2.50 -23.87 -15.29
CA ASP A 158 -3.72 -23.55 -16.05
C ASP A 158 -4.86 -23.00 -15.18
N ILE A 159 -4.50 -22.28 -14.11
CA ILE A 159 -5.44 -21.64 -13.20
C ILE A 159 -5.41 -20.12 -13.44
N PRO A 160 -6.57 -19.47 -13.67
CA PRO A 160 -6.62 -18.02 -13.89
C PRO A 160 -6.04 -17.24 -12.70
N ALA A 161 -5.27 -16.19 -12.99
CA ALA A 161 -4.64 -15.33 -11.98
C ALA A 161 -5.67 -14.69 -11.01
N GLU A 162 -6.91 -14.51 -11.46
CA GLU A 162 -8.07 -14.05 -10.68
C GLU A 162 -8.38 -14.93 -9.46
N GLN A 163 -7.93 -16.18 -9.45
CA GLN A 163 -8.13 -17.09 -8.31
C GLN A 163 -7.08 -16.87 -7.21
N PHE A 164 -5.91 -16.31 -7.54
CA PHE A 164 -4.81 -16.07 -6.60
C PHE A 164 -4.83 -14.66 -6.00
N PHE A 165 -5.56 -13.73 -6.60
CA PHE A 165 -5.53 -12.31 -6.23
C PHE A 165 -6.93 -11.72 -6.04
N PRO A 166 -7.05 -10.64 -5.24
CA PRO A 166 -8.29 -9.88 -5.17
C PRO A 166 -8.77 -9.40 -6.55
N ARG A 167 -10.10 -9.43 -6.73
CA ARG A 167 -10.74 -9.01 -7.98
C ARG A 167 -10.92 -7.50 -8.10
N GLN A 168 -10.97 -6.81 -6.97
CA GLN A 168 -11.14 -5.36 -6.90
C GLN A 168 -9.80 -4.62 -6.89
N THR A 169 -9.77 -3.45 -7.49
CA THR A 169 -8.66 -2.51 -7.40
C THR A 169 -9.13 -1.13 -6.92
N LEU A 170 -8.23 -0.37 -6.30
CA LEU A 170 -8.44 1.05 -5.98
C LEU A 170 -8.78 1.83 -7.26
N TYR A 171 -8.16 1.46 -8.38
CA TYR A 171 -8.33 2.15 -9.65
C TYR A 171 -9.69 1.91 -10.29
N GLN A 172 -10.23 0.69 -10.21
CA GLN A 172 -11.62 0.40 -10.60
C GLN A 172 -12.60 1.20 -9.73
N ALA A 173 -12.36 1.28 -8.42
CA ALA A 173 -13.18 2.09 -7.52
C ALA A 173 -13.13 3.58 -7.89
N LEU A 174 -11.95 4.14 -8.16
CA LEU A 174 -11.78 5.52 -8.62
C LEU A 174 -12.44 5.76 -9.99
N GLN A 175 -12.28 4.81 -10.92
CA GLN A 175 -12.90 4.87 -12.25
C GLN A 175 -14.42 4.89 -12.18
N ALA A 176 -15.03 4.14 -11.26
CA ALA A 176 -16.48 4.18 -11.03
C ALA A 176 -16.99 5.56 -10.59
N HIS A 177 -16.10 6.41 -10.06
CA HIS A 177 -16.38 7.81 -9.72
C HIS A 177 -15.86 8.80 -10.78
N GLY A 178 -15.50 8.32 -11.98
CA GLY A 178 -14.99 9.16 -13.07
C GLY A 178 -13.59 9.70 -12.83
N VAL A 179 -12.82 9.13 -11.88
CA VAL A 179 -11.46 9.56 -11.58
C VAL A 179 -10.45 8.69 -12.32
N PRO A 180 -9.71 9.25 -13.32
CA PRO A 180 -8.69 8.50 -14.03
C PRO A 180 -7.48 8.23 -13.13
N SER A 181 -6.86 7.07 -13.31
CA SER A 181 -5.70 6.63 -12.55
C SER A 181 -4.53 6.30 -13.47
N HIS A 182 -3.32 6.69 -13.05
CA HIS A 182 -2.08 6.44 -13.79
C HIS A 182 -1.04 5.80 -12.87
N VAL A 183 -0.40 4.73 -13.34
CA VAL A 183 0.61 3.98 -12.59
C VAL A 183 1.93 4.06 -13.32
N PHE A 184 2.98 4.43 -12.58
CA PHE A 184 4.37 4.43 -13.04
C PHE A 184 5.14 3.43 -12.19
N GLN A 185 5.72 2.41 -12.81
CA GLN A 185 6.55 1.43 -12.11
C GLN A 185 7.76 1.06 -12.98
N HIS A 186 8.87 0.75 -12.32
CA HIS A 186 10.08 0.34 -13.04
C HIS A 186 9.81 -0.90 -13.92
N GLN A 187 10.34 -0.88 -15.14
CA GLN A 187 10.15 -1.91 -16.17
C GLN A 187 10.51 -3.35 -15.72
N SER A 188 11.33 -3.49 -14.67
CA SER A 188 11.67 -4.80 -14.08
C SER A 188 10.51 -5.45 -13.32
N TYR A 189 9.42 -4.73 -13.09
CA TYR A 189 8.26 -5.22 -12.33
C TYR A 189 6.96 -5.22 -13.14
N THR A 190 6.88 -4.37 -14.17
CA THR A 190 5.67 -4.17 -14.98
C THR A 190 6.07 -4.05 -16.46
N PRO A 191 5.40 -4.75 -17.38
CA PRO A 191 4.24 -5.62 -17.15
C PRO A 191 4.60 -6.97 -16.51
N SER A 192 3.71 -7.49 -15.67
CA SER A 192 3.73 -8.84 -15.09
C SER A 192 2.30 -9.33 -14.81
N THR A 193 2.12 -10.63 -14.54
CA THR A 193 0.77 -11.15 -14.20
C THR A 193 0.16 -10.43 -12.99
N PRO A 194 0.88 -10.21 -11.87
CA PRO A 194 0.34 -9.46 -10.74
C PRO A 194 0.05 -8.00 -11.08
N SER A 195 0.88 -7.32 -11.87
CA SER A 195 0.60 -5.92 -12.27
C SER A 195 -0.66 -5.82 -13.12
N GLY A 196 -0.90 -6.79 -14.01
CA GLY A 196 -2.13 -6.88 -14.81
C GLY A 196 -3.40 -7.12 -13.99
N ARG A 197 -3.27 -7.64 -12.76
CA ARG A 197 -4.36 -7.80 -11.80
C ARG A 197 -4.52 -6.57 -10.91
N PHE A 198 -3.43 -6.09 -10.32
CA PHE A 198 -3.45 -4.99 -9.35
C PHE A 198 -3.73 -3.63 -9.99
N PHE A 199 -3.40 -3.42 -11.28
CA PHE A 199 -3.53 -2.11 -11.94
C PHE A 199 -4.77 -2.02 -12.85
N GLN A 200 -5.71 -2.96 -12.78
CA GLN A 200 -6.95 -2.90 -13.55
C GLN A 200 -7.70 -1.60 -13.24
N GLY A 201 -8.15 -0.87 -14.27
CA GLY A 201 -8.78 0.44 -14.13
C GLY A 201 -7.80 1.63 -14.18
N ALA A 202 -6.50 1.40 -14.26
CA ALA A 202 -5.49 2.44 -14.46
C ALA A 202 -4.81 2.34 -15.84
N SER A 203 -4.24 3.46 -16.30
CA SER A 203 -3.28 3.49 -17.40
C SER A 203 -1.87 3.28 -16.86
N ILE A 204 -1.14 2.32 -17.43
CA ILE A 204 0.23 1.96 -17.03
C ILE A 204 1.22 2.67 -17.96
N HIS A 205 2.29 3.22 -17.40
CA HIS A 205 3.36 3.94 -18.09
C HIS A 205 4.75 3.38 -17.75
#